data_AF-A0A3D5UW47-F1
#
_entry.id   AF-A0A3D5UW47-F1
#
_cell.length_a   1.000
_cell.length_b   1.000
_cell.length_c   1.000
_cell.angle_alpha   90.00
_cell.angle_beta   90.00
_cell.angle_gamma   90.00
#
_symmetry.space_group_name_H-M   'P 1'
#
loop_
_entity.id
_entity.type
_entity.pdbx_description
1 polymer ?
#
loop_
_entity_poly.entity_id
_entity_poly.type
_entity_poly.pdbx_seq_one_letter_code
_entity_poly.pdbx_strand_id
1 'polypeptide(L)'
;MSNRFSHLLQPLDLGFVTLRNRVLMGSMHTGLEEMPDGFARQAKFFATRAKGGVGILVTGGISPNRAGRLAEHTSVMTEDLVEGHRAITRAVHDEGGKIVLQLLHAGRYSRHAELVAPSAVRSRINPLTPRALSEEEILQTIEDFGTAAALAREAGYDGVEIMGSEGYFLNQFTAARTNQRTDDWGGSAENRRRLPVEIVKHVRKHCGLDFIVVYRISVLDLVEGGNSWPDVAALAKDVEGAGANILNTGIGWHESRVPTIAHMVPRGAFIWATKRLK
;
A
#
# COMPACT_ATOMS: atom_id res chain seq x y z
N MET A 1 -2.54 -26.13 -29.47
CA MET A 1 -3.22 -24.82 -29.52
C MET A 1 -2.29 -23.80 -28.87
N SER A 2 -1.90 -22.74 -29.57
CA SER A 2 -1.12 -21.65 -28.96
C SER A 2 -1.97 -21.00 -27.86
N ASN A 3 -1.47 -21.00 -26.62
CA ASN A 3 -2.18 -20.39 -25.50
C ASN A 3 -2.21 -18.86 -25.71
N ARG A 4 -3.39 -18.31 -26.03
CA ARG A 4 -3.62 -16.89 -26.41
C ARG A 4 -3.15 -15.89 -25.33
N PHE A 5 -2.86 -16.37 -24.12
CA PHE A 5 -2.43 -15.56 -22.97
C PHE A 5 -1.13 -16.08 -22.33
N SER A 6 -0.21 -16.63 -23.13
CA SER A 6 1.05 -17.22 -22.65
C SER A 6 1.85 -16.32 -21.71
N HIS A 7 1.95 -15.02 -21.98
CA HIS A 7 2.66 -14.07 -21.09
C HIS A 7 1.93 -13.82 -19.77
N LEU A 8 0.59 -13.72 -19.82
CA LEU A 8 -0.23 -13.45 -18.64
C LEU A 8 -0.19 -14.62 -17.65
N LEU A 9 -0.25 -15.84 -18.19
CA LEU A 9 -0.29 -17.09 -17.43
C LEU A 9 1.08 -17.66 -17.09
N GLN A 10 2.16 -16.98 -17.51
CA GLN A 10 3.52 -17.39 -17.17
C GLN A 10 3.78 -17.18 -15.66
N PRO A 11 4.37 -18.16 -14.96
CA PRO A 11 4.81 -17.97 -13.59
C PRO A 11 5.77 -16.79 -13.43
N LEU A 12 5.76 -16.16 -12.26
CA LEU A 12 6.69 -15.09 -11.88
C LEU A 12 7.49 -15.55 -10.67
N ASP A 13 8.80 -15.69 -10.86
CA ASP A 13 9.72 -16.04 -9.79
C ASP A 13 10.15 -14.78 -9.02
N LEU A 14 10.00 -14.81 -7.70
CA LEU A 14 10.45 -13.76 -6.77
C LEU A 14 11.68 -14.21 -5.96
N GLY A 15 12.33 -15.32 -6.35
CA GLY A 15 13.53 -15.88 -5.74
C GLY A 15 13.23 -16.91 -4.63
N PHE A 16 12.42 -16.52 -3.64
CA PHE A 16 12.04 -17.40 -2.52
C PHE A 16 10.62 -18.00 -2.68
N VAL A 17 9.85 -17.49 -3.65
CA VAL A 17 8.49 -17.95 -3.94
C VAL A 17 8.16 -17.68 -5.41
N THR A 18 7.42 -18.59 -6.04
CA THR A 18 6.93 -18.41 -7.40
C THR A 18 5.42 -18.14 -7.39
N LEU A 19 5.00 -17.03 -8.00
CA LEU A 19 3.59 -16.77 -8.28
C LEU A 19 3.16 -17.57 -9.50
N ARG A 20 1.97 -18.19 -9.42
CA ARG A 20 1.44 -19.08 -10.48
C ARG A 20 1.22 -18.39 -11.83
N ASN A 21 1.04 -17.06 -11.84
CA ASN A 21 0.90 -16.24 -13.04
C ASN A 21 1.09 -14.74 -12.71
N ARG A 22 0.92 -13.88 -13.73
CA ARG A 22 1.12 -12.42 -13.63
C ARG A 22 -0.18 -11.64 -13.34
N VAL A 23 -1.20 -12.29 -12.77
CA VAL A 23 -2.47 -11.63 -12.39
C VAL A 23 -2.42 -11.26 -10.91
N LEU A 24 -2.49 -9.96 -10.63
CA LEU A 24 -2.65 -9.41 -9.30
C LEU A 24 -4.09 -8.89 -9.14
N MET A 25 -4.78 -9.30 -8.08
CA MET A 25 -6.03 -8.66 -7.68
C MET A 25 -5.69 -7.44 -6.83
N GLY A 26 -5.93 -6.25 -7.39
CA GLY A 26 -5.61 -4.99 -6.73
C GLY A 26 -6.34 -4.85 -5.40
N SER A 27 -5.70 -4.14 -4.46
CA SER A 27 -6.29 -3.81 -3.17
C SER A 27 -7.63 -3.09 -3.35
N MET A 28 -8.64 -3.55 -2.61
CA MET A 28 -9.97 -2.98 -2.56
C MET A 28 -10.45 -2.99 -1.11
N HIS A 29 -10.74 -1.80 -0.58
CA HIS A 29 -11.46 -1.69 0.69
C HIS A 29 -12.93 -2.04 0.43
N THR A 30 -13.40 -3.15 0.98
CA THR A 30 -14.73 -3.71 0.67
C THR A 30 -15.81 -3.24 1.64
N GLY A 31 -15.42 -2.69 2.79
CA GLY A 31 -16.28 -2.43 3.94
C GLY A 31 -16.59 -3.70 4.73
N LEU A 32 -16.02 -4.86 4.36
CA LEU A 32 -16.10 -6.08 5.16
C LEU A 32 -15.09 -6.07 6.30
N GLU A 33 -14.06 -5.23 6.20
CA GLU A 33 -12.95 -5.12 7.14
C GLU A 33 -13.45 -4.70 8.54
N GLU A 34 -14.55 -3.95 8.62
CA GLU A 34 -15.16 -3.45 9.86
C GLU A 34 -16.48 -4.15 10.23
N MET A 35 -16.92 -5.16 9.48
CA MET A 35 -18.17 -5.87 9.77
C MET A 35 -17.98 -6.91 10.88
N PRO A 36 -19.00 -7.17 11.73
CA PRO A 36 -18.89 -8.17 12.81
C PRO A 36 -18.51 -9.58 12.33
N ASP A 37 -18.97 -10.00 11.15
CA ASP A 37 -18.63 -11.27 10.50
C ASP A 37 -17.61 -11.11 9.36
N GLY A 38 -16.88 -9.98 9.39
CA GLY A 38 -16.00 -9.49 8.35
C GLY A 38 -14.95 -10.50 7.91
N PHE A 39 -14.23 -11.09 8.87
CA PHE A 39 -13.19 -12.08 8.59
C PHE A 39 -13.70 -13.30 7.82
N ALA A 40 -14.83 -13.87 8.24
CA ALA A 40 -15.43 -15.03 7.56
C ALA A 40 -15.88 -14.70 6.13
N ARG A 41 -16.46 -13.51 5.93
CA ARG A 41 -16.88 -13.04 4.60
C ARG A 41 -15.70 -12.73 3.69
N GLN A 42 -14.65 -12.10 4.22
CA GLN A 42 -13.41 -11.86 3.50
C GLN A 42 -12.72 -13.17 3.11
N ALA A 43 -12.66 -14.14 4.02
CA ALA A 43 -12.12 -15.47 3.74
C ALA A 43 -12.80 -16.11 2.52
N LYS A 44 -14.14 -16.14 2.50
CA LYS A 44 -14.91 -16.64 1.34
C LYS A 44 -14.66 -15.81 0.08
N PHE A 45 -14.61 -14.48 0.21
CA PHE A 45 -14.40 -13.57 -0.92
C PHE A 45 -13.05 -13.80 -1.60
N PHE A 46 -11.96 -13.84 -0.83
CA PHE A 46 -10.60 -14.03 -1.35
C PHE A 46 -10.35 -15.47 -1.78
N ALA A 47 -10.81 -16.49 -1.03
CA ALA A 47 -10.72 -17.90 -1.44
C ALA A 47 -11.37 -18.14 -2.80
N THR A 48 -12.53 -17.53 -3.05
CA THR A 48 -13.21 -17.62 -4.37
C THR A 48 -12.31 -17.10 -5.51
N ARG A 49 -11.51 -16.05 -5.29
CA ARG A 49 -10.59 -15.51 -6.30
C ARG A 49 -9.30 -16.31 -6.39
N ALA A 50 -8.79 -16.85 -5.28
CA ALA A 50 -7.68 -17.80 -5.27
C ALA A 50 -8.02 -19.05 -6.12
N LYS A 51 -9.22 -19.63 -5.90
CA LYS A 51 -9.77 -20.73 -6.70
C LYS A 51 -9.92 -20.38 -8.17
N GLY A 52 -10.27 -19.12 -8.46
CA GLY A 52 -10.31 -18.57 -9.82
C GLY A 52 -8.95 -18.43 -10.51
N GLY A 53 -7.85 -18.71 -9.81
CA GLY A 53 -6.52 -18.76 -10.39
C GLY A 53 -5.73 -17.45 -10.32
N VAL A 54 -6.09 -16.49 -9.47
CA VAL A 54 -5.30 -15.25 -9.29
C VAL A 54 -3.89 -15.58 -8.79
N GLY A 55 -2.88 -14.90 -9.34
CA GLY A 55 -1.47 -15.09 -8.99
C GLY A 55 -1.14 -14.61 -7.58
N ILE A 56 -1.58 -13.41 -7.24
CA ILE A 56 -1.47 -12.83 -5.89
C ILE A 56 -2.65 -11.89 -5.59
N LEU A 57 -3.19 -11.97 -4.39
CA LEU A 57 -4.31 -11.18 -3.90
C LEU A 57 -3.79 -10.09 -2.96
N VAL A 58 -4.42 -8.91 -2.95
CA VAL A 58 -4.14 -7.85 -1.98
C VAL A 58 -5.43 -7.53 -1.23
N THR A 59 -5.37 -7.43 0.10
CA THR A 59 -6.52 -7.06 0.93
C THR A 59 -6.95 -5.60 0.71
N GLY A 60 -8.06 -5.19 1.32
CA GLY A 60 -8.28 -3.78 1.64
C GLY A 60 -7.19 -3.20 2.55
N GLY A 61 -7.07 -1.88 2.58
CA GLY A 61 -6.08 -1.19 3.40
C GLY A 61 -6.41 -1.29 4.88
N ILE A 62 -5.48 -1.86 5.66
CA ILE A 62 -5.53 -1.92 7.12
C ILE A 62 -4.49 -0.94 7.67
N SER A 63 -4.84 -0.19 8.71
CA SER A 63 -3.93 0.82 9.23
C SER A 63 -2.81 0.22 10.07
N PRO A 64 -1.55 0.69 9.95
CA PRO A 64 -0.46 0.23 10.82
C PRO A 64 -0.58 0.78 12.24
N ASN A 65 -1.25 1.93 12.43
CA ASN A 65 -1.40 2.55 13.74
C ASN A 65 -2.69 3.36 13.83
N ARG A 66 -2.95 3.90 15.03
CA ARG A 66 -4.20 4.63 15.32
C ARG A 66 -4.35 5.92 14.52
N ALA A 67 -3.27 6.67 14.32
CA ALA A 67 -3.29 7.95 13.62
C ALA A 67 -3.53 7.80 12.11
N GLY A 68 -3.25 6.62 11.56
CA GLY A 68 -3.38 6.31 10.14
C GLY A 68 -4.74 5.81 9.68
N ARG A 69 -5.71 5.63 10.58
CA ARG A 69 -7.02 5.10 10.24
C ARG A 69 -7.74 5.96 9.20
N LEU A 70 -8.52 5.37 8.32
CA LEU A 70 -9.37 6.11 7.38
C LEU A 70 -10.49 6.88 8.10
N ALA A 71 -11.11 6.27 9.09
CA ALA A 71 -12.15 6.84 9.94
C ALA A 71 -12.04 6.28 11.37
N GLU A 72 -12.85 6.81 12.30
CA GLU A 72 -12.81 6.47 13.73
C GLU A 72 -12.78 4.96 14.02
N HIS A 73 -13.55 4.18 13.25
CA HIS A 73 -13.74 2.75 13.45
C HIS A 73 -13.11 1.88 12.36
N THR A 74 -12.20 2.43 11.55
CA THR A 74 -11.45 1.63 10.57
C THR A 74 -10.43 0.73 11.26
N SER A 75 -10.24 -0.47 10.74
CA SER A 75 -9.33 -1.48 11.28
C SER A 75 -7.86 -1.01 11.35
N VAL A 76 -7.21 -1.34 12.46
CA VAL A 76 -5.77 -1.17 12.73
C VAL A 76 -5.19 -2.56 12.95
N MET A 77 -4.02 -2.86 12.38
CA MET A 77 -3.40 -4.16 12.57
C MET A 77 -2.85 -4.28 13.99
N THR A 78 -3.56 -5.02 14.84
CA THR A 78 -3.21 -5.28 16.24
C THR A 78 -3.22 -6.79 16.53
N GLU A 79 -2.57 -7.20 17.62
CA GLU A 79 -2.40 -8.63 17.99
C GLU A 79 -3.74 -9.38 18.08
N ASP A 80 -4.79 -8.74 18.59
CA ASP A 80 -6.13 -9.32 18.74
C ASP A 80 -6.82 -9.65 17.41
N LEU A 81 -6.39 -9.05 16.29
CA LEU A 81 -6.94 -9.33 14.97
C LEU A 81 -6.22 -10.48 14.26
N VAL A 82 -5.08 -10.96 14.77
CA VAL A 82 -4.24 -11.97 14.10
C VAL A 82 -5.03 -13.25 13.80
N GLU A 83 -5.80 -13.77 14.76
CA GLU A 83 -6.63 -14.97 14.54
C GLU A 83 -7.69 -14.77 13.46
N GLY A 84 -8.35 -13.61 13.45
CA GLY A 84 -9.35 -13.25 12.45
C GLY A 84 -8.74 -13.21 11.05
N HIS A 85 -7.60 -12.54 10.92
CA HIS A 85 -6.84 -12.51 9.67
C HIS A 85 -6.33 -13.88 9.25
N ARG A 86 -5.96 -14.75 10.20
CA ARG A 86 -5.52 -16.12 9.91
C ARG A 86 -6.62 -16.97 9.27
N ALA A 87 -7.89 -16.72 9.59
CA ALA A 87 -8.99 -17.37 8.90
C ALA A 87 -9.03 -17.01 7.39
N ILE A 88 -8.66 -15.77 7.03
CA ILE A 88 -8.60 -15.32 5.63
C ILE A 88 -7.45 -15.99 4.89
N THR A 89 -6.24 -15.97 5.49
CA THR A 89 -5.03 -16.50 4.85
C THR A 89 -5.13 -18.01 4.64
N ARG A 90 -5.63 -18.76 5.65
CA ARG A 90 -5.90 -20.20 5.53
C ARG A 90 -6.85 -20.51 4.37
N ALA A 91 -7.98 -19.81 4.29
CA ALA A 91 -8.96 -20.04 3.22
C ALA A 91 -8.38 -19.75 1.81
N VAL A 92 -7.45 -18.79 1.69
CA VAL A 92 -6.74 -18.54 0.42
C VAL A 92 -5.72 -19.63 0.12
N HIS A 93 -4.95 -20.05 1.13
CA HIS A 93 -3.91 -21.06 0.99
C HIS A 93 -4.47 -22.46 0.70
N ASP A 94 -5.66 -22.79 1.21
CA ASP A 94 -6.38 -24.03 0.89
C ASP A 94 -6.72 -24.14 -0.61
N GLU A 95 -6.90 -23.01 -1.29
CA GLU A 95 -7.08 -22.91 -2.75
C GLU A 95 -5.73 -22.72 -3.51
N GLY A 96 -4.61 -22.88 -2.78
CA GLY A 96 -3.22 -22.70 -3.20
C GLY A 96 -2.84 -21.25 -3.52
N GLY A 97 -3.68 -20.28 -3.20
CA GLY A 97 -3.49 -18.87 -3.53
C GLY A 97 -2.37 -18.23 -2.73
N LYS A 98 -2.03 -16.99 -3.11
CA LYS A 98 -1.12 -16.11 -2.37
C LYS A 98 -1.83 -14.81 -2.04
N ILE A 99 -1.64 -14.30 -0.84
CA ILE A 99 -2.29 -13.06 -0.39
C ILE A 99 -1.35 -12.21 0.45
N VAL A 100 -1.38 -10.90 0.21
CA VAL A 100 -0.65 -9.91 1.00
C VAL A 100 -1.62 -8.92 1.64
N LEU A 101 -1.29 -8.45 2.84
CA LEU A 101 -2.08 -7.46 3.55
C LEU A 101 -1.62 -6.05 3.14
N GLN A 102 -2.53 -5.18 2.71
CA GLN A 102 -2.16 -3.79 2.44
C GLN A 102 -2.11 -2.99 3.74
N LEU A 103 -0.94 -2.42 4.04
CA LEU A 103 -0.75 -1.43 5.09
C LEU A 103 -0.97 -0.02 4.52
N LEU A 104 -1.99 0.66 5.04
CA LEU A 104 -2.42 1.98 4.57
C LEU A 104 -2.54 2.95 5.74
N HIS A 105 -1.71 4.01 5.71
CA HIS A 105 -1.87 5.17 6.58
C HIS A 105 -2.50 6.30 5.77
N ALA A 106 -3.69 6.77 6.18
CA ALA A 106 -4.45 7.74 5.36
C ALA A 106 -3.90 9.18 5.46
N GLY A 107 -3.17 9.49 6.52
CA GLY A 107 -2.52 10.79 6.70
C GLY A 107 -3.56 11.91 6.73
N ARG A 108 -3.36 12.98 5.95
CA ARG A 108 -4.33 14.09 5.88
C ARG A 108 -5.71 13.72 5.32
N TYR A 109 -5.91 12.51 4.81
CA TYR A 109 -7.23 12.02 4.34
C TYR A 109 -8.02 11.26 5.41
N SER A 110 -7.42 10.98 6.56
CA SER A 110 -8.12 10.43 7.72
C SER A 110 -9.28 11.33 8.15
N ARG A 111 -10.43 10.74 8.47
CA ARG A 111 -11.67 11.44 8.87
C ARG A 111 -11.93 11.33 10.37
N HIS A 112 -10.90 11.59 11.17
CA HIS A 112 -10.96 11.67 12.63
C HIS A 112 -10.02 12.77 13.13
N ALA A 113 -10.22 13.26 14.36
CA ALA A 113 -9.53 14.44 14.89
C ALA A 113 -8.02 14.24 15.09
N GLU A 114 -7.59 12.98 15.27
CA GLU A 114 -6.18 12.61 15.48
C GLU A 114 -5.36 12.53 14.17
N LEU A 115 -5.90 12.98 13.03
CA LEU A 115 -5.21 12.88 11.75
C LEU A 115 -3.87 13.63 11.71
N VAL A 116 -2.86 12.97 11.16
CA VAL A 116 -1.48 13.48 11.07
C VAL A 116 -0.98 13.52 9.63
N ALA A 117 0.02 14.37 9.39
CA ALA A 117 0.63 14.55 8.08
C ALA A 117 2.09 15.05 8.23
N PRO A 118 2.89 15.05 7.15
CA PRO A 118 4.22 15.67 7.19
C PRO A 118 4.19 17.16 7.56
N SER A 119 3.12 17.88 7.20
CA SER A 119 2.92 19.29 7.51
C SER A 119 1.43 19.59 7.73
N ALA A 120 1.11 20.69 8.42
CA ALA A 120 -0.26 21.12 8.73
C ALA A 120 -1.00 21.72 7.51
N VAL A 121 -0.99 20.99 6.38
CA VAL A 121 -1.60 21.40 5.12
C VAL A 121 -2.91 20.65 4.90
N ARG A 122 -4.03 21.35 5.13
CA ARG A 122 -5.39 20.82 4.92
C ARG A 122 -5.59 20.34 3.48
N SER A 123 -6.24 19.19 3.31
CA SER A 123 -6.72 18.75 2.00
C SER A 123 -8.00 19.50 1.59
N ARG A 124 -8.21 19.71 0.30
CA ARG A 124 -9.47 20.32 -0.20
C ARG A 124 -10.70 19.40 -0.03
N ILE A 125 -10.49 18.09 0.14
CA ILE A 125 -11.57 17.09 0.26
C ILE A 125 -11.81 16.64 1.70
N ASN A 126 -11.09 17.22 2.67
CA ASN A 126 -11.21 16.92 4.08
C ASN A 126 -11.46 18.22 4.86
N PRO A 127 -12.53 18.34 5.66
CA PRO A 127 -12.75 19.54 6.47
C PRO A 127 -11.72 19.70 7.59
N LEU A 128 -11.06 18.61 8.02
CA LEU A 128 -10.11 18.60 9.12
C LEU A 128 -8.70 18.99 8.66
N THR A 129 -8.01 19.80 9.45
CA THR A 129 -6.60 20.14 9.25
C THR A 129 -5.73 19.15 10.03
N PRO A 130 -4.76 18.46 9.39
CA PRO A 130 -3.89 17.54 10.10
C PRO A 130 -2.90 18.26 11.00
N ARG A 131 -2.47 17.57 12.05
CA ARG A 131 -1.29 17.97 12.82
C ARG A 131 -0.02 17.53 12.08
N ALA A 132 1.02 18.37 12.11
CA ALA A 132 2.34 17.98 11.63
C ALA A 132 2.99 17.00 12.62
N LEU A 133 3.57 15.91 12.12
CA LEU A 133 4.31 14.96 12.96
C LEU A 133 5.63 15.57 13.48
N SER A 134 6.02 15.20 14.70
CA SER A 134 7.41 15.35 15.16
C SER A 134 8.31 14.27 14.55
N GLU A 135 9.62 14.41 14.71
CA GLU A 135 10.57 13.37 14.28
C GLU A 135 10.35 12.05 15.04
N GLU A 136 10.12 12.11 16.35
CA GLU A 136 9.86 10.93 17.18
C GLU A 136 8.61 10.19 16.71
N GLU A 137 7.56 10.90 16.31
CA GLU A 137 6.34 10.28 15.79
C GLU A 137 6.53 9.69 14.39
N ILE A 138 7.42 10.27 13.58
CA ILE A 138 7.83 9.67 12.29
C ILE A 138 8.55 8.34 12.54
N LEU A 139 9.52 8.33 13.47
CA LEU A 139 10.25 7.13 13.85
C LEU A 139 9.33 6.06 14.45
N GLN A 140 8.38 6.46 15.31
CA GLN A 140 7.37 5.54 15.83
C GLN A 140 6.48 4.99 14.70
N THR A 141 6.07 5.83 13.74
CA THR A 141 5.29 5.35 12.59
C THR A 141 6.08 4.33 11.77
N ILE A 142 7.39 4.52 11.58
CA ILE A 142 8.25 3.55 10.91
C ILE A 142 8.23 2.19 11.63
N GLU A 143 8.38 2.20 12.96
CA GLU A 143 8.32 1.00 13.79
C GLU A 143 6.92 0.34 13.75
N ASP A 144 5.85 1.14 13.75
CA ASP A 144 4.47 0.63 13.66
C ASP A 144 4.23 -0.11 12.35
N PHE A 145 4.75 0.37 11.22
CA PHE A 145 4.69 -0.36 9.94
C PHE A 145 5.44 -1.70 10.03
N GLY A 146 6.61 -1.74 10.68
CA GLY A 146 7.37 -2.97 10.91
C GLY A 146 6.61 -3.98 11.77
N THR A 147 6.05 -3.51 12.88
CA THR A 147 5.23 -4.32 13.81
C THR A 147 3.97 -4.85 13.12
N ALA A 148 3.22 -3.99 12.42
CA ALA A 148 2.03 -4.40 11.68
C ALA A 148 2.34 -5.45 10.60
N ALA A 149 3.48 -5.34 9.92
CA ALA A 149 3.92 -6.35 8.97
C ALA A 149 4.30 -7.68 9.65
N ALA A 150 4.91 -7.62 10.84
CA ALA A 150 5.21 -8.81 11.64
C ALA A 150 3.93 -9.54 12.06
N LEU A 151 2.90 -8.80 12.51
CA LEU A 151 1.59 -9.35 12.82
C LEU A 151 0.90 -9.93 11.57
N ALA A 152 1.05 -9.30 10.41
CA ALA A 152 0.54 -9.85 9.15
C ALA A 152 1.24 -11.19 8.82
N ARG A 153 2.55 -11.29 9.05
CA ARG A 153 3.29 -12.55 8.91
C ARG A 153 2.78 -13.61 9.89
N GLU A 154 2.53 -13.25 11.16
CA GLU A 154 1.98 -14.15 12.17
C GLU A 154 0.55 -14.64 11.84
N ALA A 155 -0.24 -13.78 11.20
CA ALA A 155 -1.55 -14.12 10.65
C ALA A 155 -1.45 -15.01 9.39
N GLY A 156 -0.24 -15.31 8.91
CA GLY A 156 0.00 -16.20 7.77
C GLY A 156 -0.14 -15.53 6.41
N TYR A 157 -0.07 -14.20 6.30
CA TYR A 157 0.03 -13.57 4.98
C TYR A 157 1.37 -13.93 4.33
N ASP A 158 1.39 -14.01 2.99
CA ASP A 158 2.63 -14.25 2.23
C ASP A 158 3.51 -13.00 2.15
N GLY A 159 2.99 -11.85 2.60
CA GLY A 159 3.63 -10.55 2.48
C GLY A 159 2.73 -9.38 2.88
N VAL A 160 3.23 -8.18 2.64
CA VAL A 160 2.47 -6.92 2.76
C VAL A 160 2.59 -6.07 1.50
N GLU A 161 1.55 -5.27 1.24
CA GLU A 161 1.63 -4.13 0.32
C GLU A 161 1.70 -2.82 1.12
N ILE A 162 2.77 -2.04 0.93
CA ILE A 162 2.93 -0.72 1.54
C ILE A 162 2.30 0.32 0.60
N MET A 163 1.26 1.01 1.07
CA MET A 163 0.52 1.98 0.26
C MET A 163 1.26 3.32 0.12
N GLY A 164 2.02 3.46 -0.97
CA GLY A 164 2.85 4.62 -1.30
C GLY A 164 2.24 5.61 -2.30
N SER A 165 0.93 5.57 -2.56
CA SER A 165 0.27 6.28 -3.67
C SER A 165 -1.07 6.92 -3.30
N GLU A 166 -1.84 7.37 -4.29
CA GLU A 166 -3.20 7.93 -4.16
C GLU A 166 -3.31 9.17 -3.26
N GLY A 167 -2.18 9.81 -2.97
CA GLY A 167 -2.11 10.94 -2.05
C GLY A 167 -2.26 10.58 -0.58
N TYR A 168 -2.12 9.31 -0.21
CA TYR A 168 -2.05 8.89 1.20
C TYR A 168 -0.71 9.25 1.84
N PHE A 169 -0.53 8.92 3.11
CA PHE A 169 0.53 9.41 3.99
C PHE A 169 1.94 9.39 3.38
N LEU A 170 2.38 8.25 2.84
CA LEU A 170 3.71 8.16 2.23
C LEU A 170 3.84 9.02 0.96
N ASN A 171 2.79 9.09 0.15
CA ASN A 171 2.75 9.97 -1.02
C ASN A 171 2.72 11.46 -0.61
N GLN A 172 2.15 11.77 0.56
CA GLN A 172 2.17 13.11 1.14
C GLN A 172 3.57 13.50 1.59
N PHE A 173 4.39 12.57 2.06
CA PHE A 173 5.80 12.83 2.37
C PHE A 173 6.63 13.07 1.10
N THR A 174 6.40 12.29 0.04
CA THR A 174 7.20 12.39 -1.20
C THR A 174 6.91 13.67 -1.99
N ALA A 175 5.66 14.14 -2.00
CA ALA A 175 5.24 15.31 -2.77
C ALA A 175 5.52 16.64 -2.04
N ALA A 176 6.20 17.56 -2.73
CA ALA A 176 6.52 18.89 -2.20
C ALA A 176 5.27 19.73 -1.85
N ARG A 177 4.10 19.47 -2.49
CA ARG A 177 2.87 20.22 -2.18
C ARG A 177 2.36 19.99 -0.74
N THR A 178 2.71 18.86 -0.14
CA THR A 178 2.18 18.40 1.15
C THR A 178 3.25 18.31 2.23
N ASN A 179 4.51 18.15 1.82
CA ASN A 179 5.65 18.13 2.73
C ASN A 179 6.41 19.46 2.63
N GLN A 180 6.11 20.36 3.57
CA GLN A 180 6.74 21.67 3.75
C GLN A 180 7.76 21.66 4.90
N ARG A 181 8.21 20.47 5.33
CA ARG A 181 9.18 20.35 6.41
C ARG A 181 10.55 20.88 5.96
N THR A 182 11.31 21.35 6.94
CA THR A 182 12.67 21.88 6.78
C THR A 182 13.73 21.00 7.46
N ASP A 183 13.33 19.85 7.98
CA ASP A 183 14.19 18.85 8.61
C ASP A 183 14.58 17.74 7.61
N ASP A 184 15.21 16.67 8.12
CA ASP A 184 15.71 15.55 7.31
C ASP A 184 14.61 14.68 6.68
N TRP A 185 13.34 15.00 6.96
CA TRP A 185 12.16 14.34 6.39
C TRP A 185 11.46 15.19 5.32
N GLY A 186 11.97 16.38 5.00
CA GLY A 186 11.46 17.24 3.94
C GLY A 186 12.50 18.13 3.27
N GLY A 187 12.03 19.14 2.55
CA GLY A 187 12.89 20.00 1.73
C GLY A 187 13.35 19.28 0.46
N SER A 188 14.54 18.68 0.48
CA SER A 188 15.13 18.03 -0.71
C SER A 188 14.31 16.82 -1.16
N ALA A 189 14.40 16.46 -2.44
CA ALA A 189 13.70 15.28 -2.94
C ALA A 189 14.19 13.98 -2.26
N GLU A 190 15.48 13.91 -1.91
CA GLU A 190 16.06 12.79 -1.16
C GLU A 190 15.43 12.64 0.23
N ASN A 191 15.37 13.73 1.00
CA ASN A 191 14.76 13.73 2.33
C ASN A 191 13.27 13.35 2.28
N ARG A 192 12.53 13.85 1.27
CA ARG A 192 11.11 13.50 1.07
C ARG A 192 10.88 12.01 0.76
N ARG A 193 11.88 11.30 0.22
CA ARG A 193 11.81 9.85 -0.04
C ARG A 193 12.30 9.00 1.13
N ARG A 194 12.95 9.60 2.14
CA ARG A 194 13.53 8.89 3.30
C ARG A 194 12.50 8.02 4.02
N LEU A 195 11.32 8.56 4.33
CA LEU A 195 10.29 7.83 5.08
C LEU A 195 9.84 6.52 4.39
N PRO A 196 9.39 6.52 3.11
CA PRO A 196 9.09 5.28 2.40
C PRO A 196 10.23 4.24 2.43
N VAL A 197 11.47 4.69 2.27
CA VAL A 197 12.66 3.82 2.25
C VAL A 197 12.89 3.18 3.61
N GLU A 198 12.83 3.98 4.69
CA GLU A 198 12.99 3.48 6.06
C GLU A 198 11.88 2.52 6.47
N ILE A 199 10.65 2.74 6.03
CA ILE A 199 9.54 1.80 6.24
C ILE A 199 9.81 0.46 5.56
N VAL A 200 10.26 0.43 4.30
CA VAL A 200 10.58 -0.83 3.62
C VAL A 200 11.71 -1.57 4.36
N LYS A 201 12.76 -0.86 4.80
CA LYS A 201 13.84 -1.43 5.61
C LYS A 201 13.34 -2.01 6.93
N HIS A 202 12.44 -1.32 7.63
CA HIS A 202 11.89 -1.81 8.90
C HIS A 202 10.98 -3.01 8.70
N VAL A 203 10.12 -3.01 7.68
CA VAL A 203 9.35 -4.21 7.32
C VAL A 203 10.29 -5.38 7.03
N ARG A 204 11.40 -5.16 6.32
CA ARG A 204 12.42 -6.20 6.09
C ARG A 204 13.09 -6.69 7.37
N LYS A 205 13.45 -5.79 8.27
CA LYS A 205 14.04 -6.12 9.57
C LYS A 205 13.13 -7.02 10.41
N HIS A 206 11.81 -6.75 10.41
CA HIS A 206 10.84 -7.52 11.20
C HIS A 206 10.40 -8.83 10.52
N CYS A 207 10.31 -8.82 9.19
CA CYS A 207 9.72 -9.93 8.44
C CYS A 207 10.74 -10.75 7.64
N GLY A 208 12.03 -10.46 7.68
CA GLY A 208 13.05 -11.19 6.94
C GLY A 208 12.95 -11.05 5.41
N LEU A 209 13.75 -11.87 4.72
CA LEU A 209 13.88 -11.83 3.25
C LEU A 209 12.86 -12.73 2.54
N ASP A 210 12.30 -13.73 3.25
CA ASP A 210 11.34 -14.71 2.75
C ASP A 210 9.87 -14.25 2.93
N PHE A 211 9.63 -12.96 2.70
CA PHE A 211 8.32 -12.32 2.87
C PHE A 211 8.10 -11.34 1.73
N ILE A 212 6.94 -11.39 1.06
CA ILE A 212 6.71 -10.51 -0.09
C ILE A 212 6.50 -9.07 0.40
N VAL A 213 7.28 -8.12 -0.11
CA VAL A 213 7.04 -6.69 0.10
C VAL A 213 6.68 -6.07 -1.23
N VAL A 214 5.42 -5.69 -1.37
CA VAL A 214 4.93 -4.89 -2.49
C VAL A 214 4.95 -3.42 -2.06
N TYR A 215 5.52 -2.53 -2.88
CA TYR A 215 5.39 -1.09 -2.66
C TYR A 215 4.49 -0.50 -3.74
N ARG A 216 3.38 0.11 -3.34
CA ARG A 216 2.43 0.71 -4.29
C ARG A 216 2.80 2.16 -4.58
N ILE A 217 3.66 2.37 -5.57
CA ILE A 217 4.23 3.66 -5.97
C ILE A 217 3.25 4.48 -6.82
N SER A 218 3.10 5.78 -6.52
CA SER A 218 2.41 6.69 -7.44
C SER A 218 3.33 7.03 -8.61
N VAL A 219 2.96 6.57 -9.82
CA VAL A 219 3.72 6.89 -11.04
C VAL A 219 3.22 8.14 -11.74
N LEU A 220 2.07 8.65 -11.31
CA LEU A 220 1.43 9.83 -11.88
C LEU A 220 0.46 10.44 -10.87
N ASP A 221 0.85 11.51 -10.17
CA ASP A 221 0.04 12.09 -9.08
C ASP A 221 -1.23 12.84 -9.53
N LEU A 222 -1.25 13.36 -10.77
CA LEU A 222 -2.37 14.13 -11.35
C LEU A 222 -2.86 15.31 -10.50
N VAL A 223 -1.94 15.94 -9.76
CA VAL A 223 -2.18 17.17 -9.01
C VAL A 223 -1.02 18.14 -9.21
N GLU A 224 -1.32 19.44 -9.10
CA GLU A 224 -0.30 20.48 -9.10
C GLU A 224 0.64 20.31 -7.89
N GLY A 225 1.95 20.44 -8.14
CA GLY A 225 2.98 20.21 -7.13
C GLY A 225 3.16 18.74 -6.70
N GLY A 226 2.63 17.80 -7.50
CA GLY A 226 2.95 16.36 -7.37
C GLY A 226 4.40 16.04 -7.73
N ASN A 227 4.77 14.77 -7.60
CA ASN A 227 6.11 14.28 -7.87
C ASN A 227 6.49 14.42 -9.35
N SER A 228 7.75 14.82 -9.59
CA SER A 228 8.34 14.80 -10.91
C SER A 228 8.73 13.37 -11.31
N TRP A 229 8.86 13.08 -12.61
CA TRP A 229 9.30 11.75 -13.05
C TRP A 229 10.67 11.34 -12.48
N PRO A 230 11.72 12.20 -12.48
CA PRO A 230 12.98 11.87 -11.84
C PRO A 230 12.83 11.45 -10.37
N ASP A 231 11.94 12.11 -9.62
CA ASP A 231 11.69 11.78 -8.21
C ASP A 231 10.98 10.43 -8.06
N VAL A 232 10.00 10.13 -8.93
CA VAL A 232 9.32 8.82 -8.97
C VAL A 232 10.32 7.71 -9.29
N ALA A 233 11.18 7.90 -10.30
CA ALA A 233 12.18 6.93 -10.71
C ALA A 233 13.26 6.72 -9.63
N ALA A 234 13.66 7.77 -8.93
CA ALA A 234 14.56 7.67 -7.79
C ALA A 234 13.90 6.88 -6.65
N LEU A 235 12.66 7.20 -6.28
CA LEU A 235 11.92 6.47 -5.25
C LEU A 235 11.80 4.99 -5.56
N ALA A 236 11.49 4.64 -6.81
CA ALA A 236 11.38 3.26 -7.25
C ALA A 236 12.67 2.47 -6.99
N LYS A 237 13.82 3.05 -7.34
CA LYS A 237 15.15 2.45 -7.09
C LYS A 237 15.47 2.39 -5.61
N ASP A 238 15.14 3.44 -4.87
CA ASP A 238 15.43 3.53 -3.43
C ASP A 238 14.65 2.45 -2.65
N VAL A 239 13.36 2.25 -2.97
CA VAL A 239 12.55 1.21 -2.31
C VAL A 239 12.86 -0.20 -2.80
N GLU A 240 13.24 -0.37 -4.07
CA GLU A 240 13.79 -1.64 -4.59
C GLU A 240 15.08 -2.01 -3.83
N GLY A 241 16.03 -1.08 -3.72
CA GLY A 241 17.27 -1.25 -2.97
C GLY A 241 17.06 -1.46 -1.47
N ALA A 242 15.98 -0.92 -0.90
CA ALA A 242 15.57 -1.19 0.48
C ALA A 242 14.98 -2.59 0.69
N GLY A 243 14.59 -3.28 -0.40
CA GLY A 243 14.14 -4.66 -0.38
C GLY A 243 12.70 -4.90 -0.85
N ALA A 244 12.03 -3.97 -1.53
CA ALA A 244 10.74 -4.27 -2.15
C ALA A 244 10.91 -5.34 -3.26
N ASN A 245 10.01 -6.33 -3.34
CA ASN A 245 10.02 -7.35 -4.38
C ASN A 245 9.23 -6.93 -5.62
N ILE A 246 8.14 -6.17 -5.42
CA ILE A 246 7.20 -5.79 -6.48
C ILE A 246 6.88 -4.31 -6.33
N LEU A 247 6.96 -3.56 -7.43
CA LEU A 247 6.39 -2.22 -7.52
C LEU A 247 5.00 -2.32 -8.16
N ASN A 248 3.97 -2.04 -7.37
CA ASN A 248 2.61 -1.88 -7.88
C ASN A 248 2.35 -0.41 -8.20
N THR A 249 1.67 -0.09 -9.29
CA THR A 249 1.50 1.31 -9.73
C THR A 249 0.15 1.89 -9.33
N GLY A 250 0.16 2.99 -8.58
CA GLY A 250 -0.98 3.85 -8.32
C GLY A 250 -1.04 5.04 -9.30
N ILE A 251 -2.25 5.53 -9.57
CA ILE A 251 -2.49 6.61 -10.52
C ILE A 251 -3.43 7.64 -9.91
N GLY A 252 -2.96 8.87 -9.81
CA GLY A 252 -3.68 10.01 -9.30
C GLY A 252 -3.65 10.08 -7.79
N TRP A 253 -4.29 11.13 -7.29
CA TRP A 253 -4.67 11.33 -5.90
C TRP A 253 -6.19 11.37 -5.82
N HIS A 254 -6.76 11.19 -4.62
CA HIS A 254 -8.18 11.52 -4.39
C HIS A 254 -8.51 12.99 -4.68
N GLU A 255 -7.50 13.87 -4.63
CA GLU A 255 -7.58 15.26 -5.06
C GLU A 255 -7.32 15.45 -6.56
N SER A 256 -7.20 14.41 -7.38
CA SER A 256 -7.13 14.60 -8.82
C SER A 256 -8.48 15.14 -9.34
N ARG A 257 -8.43 15.98 -10.38
CA ARG A 257 -9.65 16.31 -11.17
C ARG A 257 -9.81 15.37 -12.37
N VAL A 258 -8.75 14.68 -12.74
CA VAL A 258 -8.78 13.63 -13.77
C VAL A 258 -9.30 12.36 -13.10
N PRO A 259 -10.37 11.74 -13.61
CA PRO A 259 -10.86 10.47 -13.08
C PRO A 259 -9.78 9.39 -13.18
N THR A 260 -9.48 8.74 -12.07
CA THR A 260 -8.52 7.62 -12.00
C THR A 260 -9.15 6.32 -11.50
N ILE A 261 -10.30 6.43 -10.85
CA ILE A 261 -11.11 5.33 -10.34
C ILE A 261 -12.49 5.43 -11.03
N ALA A 262 -13.13 4.27 -11.28
CA ALA A 262 -14.47 4.08 -11.86
C ALA A 262 -14.56 3.82 -13.38
N HIS A 263 -15.77 3.40 -13.79
CA HIS A 263 -16.17 3.01 -15.14
C HIS A 263 -15.92 4.06 -16.23
N MET A 264 -15.68 5.31 -15.86
CA MET A 264 -15.44 6.43 -16.77
C MET A 264 -14.00 6.46 -17.31
N VAL A 265 -13.07 5.71 -16.72
CA VAL A 265 -11.68 5.61 -17.19
C VAL A 265 -11.60 4.54 -18.28
N PRO A 266 -11.13 4.86 -19.50
CA PRO A 266 -10.94 3.87 -20.55
C PRO A 266 -10.00 2.74 -20.13
N ARG A 267 -10.27 1.51 -20.58
CA ARG A 267 -9.40 0.36 -20.30
C ARG A 267 -7.99 0.66 -20.79
N GLY A 268 -7.02 0.51 -19.89
CA GLY A 268 -5.60 0.69 -20.22
C GLY A 268 -5.14 2.15 -20.39
N ALA A 269 -5.97 3.14 -20.02
CA ALA A 269 -5.66 4.57 -20.19
C ALA A 269 -4.28 5.01 -19.64
N PHE A 270 -3.78 4.34 -18.61
CA PHE A 270 -2.54 4.70 -17.92
C PHE A 270 -1.40 3.67 -18.08
N ILE A 271 -1.54 2.68 -18.98
CA ILE A 271 -0.49 1.65 -19.19
C ILE A 271 0.86 2.27 -19.55
N TRP A 272 0.85 3.41 -20.27
CA TRP A 272 2.07 4.12 -20.63
C TRP A 272 2.87 4.60 -19.41
N ALA A 273 2.20 4.99 -18.32
CA ALA A 273 2.85 5.49 -17.11
C ALA A 273 3.55 4.34 -16.38
N THR A 274 2.87 3.19 -16.24
CA THR A 274 3.46 1.96 -15.73
C THR A 274 4.61 1.46 -16.62
N LYS A 275 4.44 1.51 -17.95
CA LYS A 275 5.47 1.11 -18.91
C LYS A 275 6.74 1.95 -18.79
N ARG A 276 6.62 3.24 -18.44
CA ARG A 276 7.78 4.13 -18.26
C ARG A 276 8.66 3.73 -17.08
N LEU A 277 8.08 3.06 -16.07
CA LEU A 277 8.78 2.61 -14.87
C LEU A 277 9.60 1.34 -15.10
N LYS A 278 9.13 0.47 -16.00
CA LYS A 278 9.78 -0.80 -16.38
C LYS A 278 10.91 -0.57 -17.37
#